data_AF-A0A351K090-F1
#
_entry.id   AF-A0A351K090-F1
#
_cell.length_a   1.000
_cell.length_b   1.000
_cell.length_c   1.000
_cell.angle_alpha   90.00
_cell.angle_beta   90.00
_cell.angle_gamma   90.00
#
_symmetry.space_group_name_H-M   'P 1'
#
loop_
_entity.id
_entity.type
_entity.pdbx_description
1 polymer ?
#
loop_
_entity_poly.entity_id
_entity_poly.type
_entity_poly.pdbx_seq_one_letter_code
_entity_poly.pdbx_strand_id
1 'polypeptide(L)'
;RGDTLEIQPAYEDLAIRVEFWGDEIQRITEIDPLTGELLVERNEVEIYPAKHFVTTHEKLMAAIATIQEEMGHRVAELKSQQKLLEAQRLEARTNYDLEMLRETGYCTGVENYSRHLTQRPPGSPPWTLIDYFPDDFLLIVDESHMTIPQVRGMYHGDRSRKEVLVEHGFRLPSALDNRPLNFAEFESHINQAIYTSATPGPYEYGHSRQVVEQVIRPTGLLDPTVEIRPTKGQIDDLMEQIRRRVDCGERVLVTTLTKRMAEELADYLREMGIKTHYLHSEVHTLERVEILRELRFGVYDVVVGINLLREGLDLPEVSLVAILDADKEGFLRSDTALIQTMGRAARHAEAHIIMYADVMTGSMRRAIDETDRRRGIQEAYNKEHGITPAGIKKAVKDITDQLRAVAEPRAQYVTTTPISRDEIARLIKSLESQMKSAAKNLEFEKAALLRDEIFELRQTLALT
;
A
#
# COMPACT_ATOMS: atom_id res chain seq x y z
N ARG A 1 -11.82 39.52 -11.69
CA ARG A 1 -12.67 40.59 -11.13
C ARG A 1 -12.07 41.92 -11.54
N GLY A 2 -12.72 42.71 -12.41
CA GLY A 2 -12.11 43.93 -12.95
C GLY A 2 -10.76 43.63 -13.61
N ASP A 3 -9.74 44.41 -13.27
CA ASP A 3 -8.36 44.28 -13.75
C ASP A 3 -7.55 43.20 -13.01
N THR A 4 -8.21 42.30 -12.28
CA THR A 4 -7.55 41.23 -11.52
C THR A 4 -8.01 39.87 -12.02
N LEU A 5 -7.09 39.01 -12.45
CA LEU A 5 -7.31 37.61 -12.74
C LEU A 5 -6.78 36.76 -11.59
N GLU A 6 -7.60 35.88 -11.05
CA GLU A 6 -7.16 34.89 -10.07
C GLU A 6 -7.20 33.52 -10.73
N ILE A 7 -6.08 32.80 -10.67
CA ILE A 7 -5.88 31.47 -11.22
C ILE A 7 -5.62 30.54 -10.05
N GLN A 8 -6.41 29.48 -9.91
CA GLN A 8 -6.11 28.37 -9.01
C GLN A 8 -5.47 27.25 -9.84
N PRO A 9 -4.14 27.04 -9.75
CA PRO A 9 -3.53 25.87 -10.36
C PRO A 9 -4.07 24.58 -9.74
N ALA A 10 -4.27 23.55 -10.56
CA ALA A 10 -4.78 22.26 -10.06
C ALA A 10 -3.76 21.48 -9.21
N TYR A 11 -2.49 21.92 -9.22
CA TYR A 11 -1.34 21.27 -8.59
C TYR A 11 -0.75 22.08 -7.43
N GLU A 12 -1.34 23.23 -7.08
CA GLU A 12 -0.90 24.09 -5.98
C GLU A 12 -2.05 24.35 -5.01
N ASP A 13 -1.72 24.52 -3.72
CA ASP A 13 -2.66 24.97 -2.70
C ASP A 13 -2.89 26.49 -2.76
N LEU A 14 -1.90 27.24 -3.24
CA LEU A 14 -1.94 28.70 -3.37
C LEU A 14 -2.55 29.12 -4.71
N ALA A 15 -3.32 30.20 -4.69
CA ALA A 15 -3.80 30.84 -5.92
C ALA A 15 -2.81 31.90 -6.40
N ILE A 16 -2.84 32.17 -7.70
CA ILE A 16 -2.04 33.21 -8.34
C ILE A 16 -2.97 34.34 -8.74
N ARG A 17 -2.70 35.54 -8.22
CA ARG A 17 -3.38 36.78 -8.59
C ARG A 17 -2.51 37.55 -9.58
N VAL A 18 -3.06 37.82 -10.75
CA VAL A 18 -2.45 38.64 -11.80
C VAL A 18 -3.26 39.92 -11.91
N GLU A 19 -2.63 41.06 -11.65
CA GLU A 19 -3.22 42.39 -11.73
C GLU A 19 -2.74 43.09 -13.00
N PHE A 20 -3.68 43.70 -13.72
CA PHE A 20 -3.49 44.31 -15.02
C PHE A 20 -3.64 45.83 -14.94
N TRP A 21 -2.96 46.52 -15.86
CA TRP A 21 -3.23 47.92 -16.21
C TRP A 21 -3.42 48.01 -17.73
N GLY A 22 -4.69 48.01 -18.17
CA GLY A 22 -4.99 47.81 -19.58
C GLY A 22 -4.55 46.42 -20.04
N ASP A 23 -3.66 46.36 -21.02
CA ASP A 23 -3.13 45.10 -21.59
C ASP A 23 -1.77 44.69 -20.99
N GLU A 24 -1.27 45.40 -19.97
CA GLU A 24 0.01 45.10 -19.31
C GLU A 24 -0.21 44.45 -17.94
N ILE A 25 0.57 43.39 -17.65
CA ILE A 25 0.62 42.77 -16.32
C ILE A 25 1.43 43.69 -15.41
N GLN A 26 0.79 44.24 -14.37
CA GLN A 26 1.42 45.11 -13.40
C GLN A 26 2.06 44.33 -12.25
N ARG A 27 1.36 43.28 -11.78
CA ARG A 27 1.77 42.52 -10.59
C ARG A 27 1.27 41.08 -10.64
N ILE A 28 2.12 40.17 -10.17
CA ILE A 28 1.77 38.76 -9.95
C ILE A 28 2.01 38.44 -8.48
N THR A 29 1.03 37.88 -7.79
CA THR A 29 1.12 37.59 -6.35
C THR A 29 0.52 36.24 -6.03
N GLU A 30 1.21 35.45 -5.23
CA GLU A 30 0.65 34.25 -4.61
C GLU A 30 -0.23 34.64 -3.44
N ILE A 31 -1.43 34.07 -3.39
CA ILE A 31 -2.43 34.36 -2.38
C ILE A 31 -2.98 33.07 -1.78
N ASP A 32 -3.35 33.14 -0.51
CA ASP A 32 -4.18 32.09 0.09
C ASP A 32 -5.62 32.23 -0.45
N PRO A 33 -6.18 31.19 -1.11
CA PRO A 33 -7.51 31.28 -1.72
C PRO A 33 -8.66 31.37 -0.71
N LEU A 34 -8.44 30.97 0.55
CA LEU A 34 -9.42 30.98 1.63
C LEU A 34 -9.46 32.35 2.32
N THR A 35 -8.30 32.89 2.69
CA THR A 35 -8.20 34.14 3.47
C THR A 35 -8.04 35.38 2.58
N GLY A 36 -7.53 35.22 1.36
CA GLY A 36 -7.16 36.30 0.47
C GLY A 36 -5.88 37.03 0.87
N GLU A 37 -5.12 36.50 1.83
CA GLU A 37 -3.83 37.05 2.27
C GLU A 37 -2.82 37.03 1.12
N LEU A 38 -2.13 38.15 0.92
CA LEU A 38 -1.05 38.27 -0.06
C LEU A 38 0.23 37.70 0.55
N LEU A 39 0.81 36.67 -0.07
CA LEU A 39 1.97 35.97 0.48
C LEU A 39 3.27 36.47 -0.15
N VAL A 40 3.42 36.26 -1.46
CA VAL A 40 4.69 36.48 -2.17
C VAL A 40 4.42 37.10 -3.53
N GLU A 41 5.12 38.19 -3.85
CA GLU A 41 5.12 38.79 -5.18
C GLU A 41 6.13 38.09 -6.09
N ARG A 42 5.73 37.81 -7.33
CA ARG A 42 6.53 37.10 -8.33
C ARG A 42 6.73 37.98 -9.56
N ASN A 43 7.90 37.86 -10.19
CA ASN A 43 8.18 38.53 -11.46
C ASN A 43 7.68 37.73 -12.66
N GLU A 44 7.59 36.41 -12.52
CA GLU A 44 7.21 35.46 -13.57
C GLU A 44 6.50 34.27 -12.94
N VAL A 45 5.59 33.66 -13.68
CA VAL A 45 4.90 32.44 -13.28
C VAL A 45 4.60 31.56 -14.49
N GLU A 46 4.83 30.25 -14.34
CA GLU A 46 4.52 29.25 -15.36
C GLU A 46 3.21 28.54 -14.99
N ILE A 47 2.21 28.60 -15.87
CA ILE A 47 0.92 27.95 -15.66
C ILE A 47 0.81 26.72 -16.56
N TYR A 48 0.97 25.55 -15.96
CA TYR A 48 0.76 24.26 -16.63
C TYR A 48 -0.73 23.94 -16.83
N PRO A 49 -1.09 23.11 -17.83
CA PRO A 49 -2.47 22.68 -18.05
C PRO A 49 -3.08 22.00 -16.82
N ALA A 50 -4.34 22.33 -16.50
CA ALA A 50 -5.08 21.73 -15.37
C ALA A 50 -5.41 20.23 -15.56
N LYS A 51 -5.18 19.68 -16.75
CA LYS A 51 -5.39 18.27 -17.08
C LYS A 51 -4.23 17.78 -17.95
N HIS A 52 -3.86 16.51 -17.82
CA HIS A 52 -2.81 15.90 -18.64
C HIS A 52 -3.26 15.57 -20.07
N PHE A 53 -4.56 15.37 -20.30
CA PHE A 53 -5.13 15.09 -21.61
C PHE A 53 -5.83 16.32 -22.17
N VAL A 54 -5.05 17.25 -22.71
CA VAL A 54 -5.55 18.43 -23.42
C VAL A 54 -5.25 18.29 -24.90
N THR A 55 -6.25 18.50 -25.74
CA THR A 55 -6.10 18.47 -27.20
C THR A 55 -6.77 19.70 -27.82
N THR A 56 -6.20 20.19 -28.91
CA THR A 56 -6.78 21.28 -29.69
C THR A 56 -8.04 20.82 -30.41
N HIS A 57 -8.99 21.74 -30.67
CA HIS A 57 -10.23 21.42 -31.39
C HIS A 57 -9.98 20.74 -32.75
N GLU A 58 -8.97 21.17 -33.50
CA GLU A 58 -8.61 20.58 -34.80
C GLU A 58 -8.21 19.09 -34.67
N LYS A 59 -7.30 18.78 -33.74
CA LYS A 59 -6.90 17.39 -33.44
C LYS A 59 -8.06 16.55 -32.93
N LEU A 60 -8.97 17.13 -32.15
CA LEU A 60 -10.17 16.44 -31.66
C LEU A 60 -11.08 16.05 -32.83
N MET A 61 -11.32 16.95 -33.78
CA MET A 61 -12.15 16.66 -34.96
C MET A 61 -11.53 15.60 -35.87
N ALA A 62 -10.20 15.62 -36.03
CA ALA A 62 -9.48 14.56 -36.73
C ALA A 62 -9.61 13.20 -36.01
N ALA A 63 -9.48 13.18 -34.68
CA ALA A 63 -9.65 11.97 -33.87
C ALA A 63 -11.08 11.40 -33.96
N ILE A 64 -12.10 12.25 -33.95
CA ILE A 64 -13.51 11.86 -34.11
C ILE A 64 -13.70 11.12 -35.45
N ALA A 65 -13.08 11.62 -36.53
CA ALA A 65 -13.17 10.98 -37.84
C ALA A 65 -12.52 9.58 -37.84
N THR A 66 -11.32 9.44 -37.28
CA THR A 66 -10.61 8.16 -37.23
C THR A 66 -11.29 7.14 -36.32
N ILE A 67 -11.91 7.59 -35.21
CA ILE A 67 -12.73 6.74 -34.33
C ILE A 67 -13.96 6.23 -35.08
N GLN A 68 -14.64 7.11 -35.81
CA GLN A 68 -15.85 6.75 -36.57
C GLN A 68 -15.54 5.75 -37.70
N GLU A 69 -14.40 5.89 -38.36
CA GLU A 69 -13.91 4.93 -39.36
C GLU A 69 -13.62 3.56 -38.73
N GLU A 70 -12.85 3.51 -37.65
CA GLU A 70 -12.54 2.26 -36.94
C GLU A 70 -13.82 1.56 -36.45
N MET A 71 -14.77 2.33 -35.91
CA MET A 71 -16.08 1.82 -35.49
C MET A 71 -16.81 1.19 -36.68
N GLY A 72 -16.88 1.86 -37.82
CA GLY A 72 -17.55 1.33 -39.02
C GLY A 72 -16.96 -0.01 -39.46
N HIS A 73 -15.63 -0.11 -39.49
CA HIS A 73 -14.91 -1.34 -39.85
C HIS A 73 -15.18 -2.46 -38.86
N ARG A 74 -15.07 -2.18 -37.55
CA ARG A 74 -15.26 -3.17 -36.49
C ARG A 74 -16.71 -3.66 -36.41
N VAL A 75 -17.68 -2.77 -36.60
CA VAL A 75 -19.10 -3.14 -36.63
C VAL A 75 -19.41 -4.04 -37.83
N ALA A 76 -18.85 -3.75 -39.01
CA ALA A 76 -18.99 -4.62 -40.18
C ALA A 76 -18.37 -6.00 -39.95
N GLU A 77 -17.18 -6.06 -39.34
CA GLU A 77 -16.52 -7.31 -38.97
C GLU A 77 -17.39 -8.15 -38.00
N LEU A 78 -17.89 -7.55 -36.92
CA LEU A 78 -18.75 -8.24 -35.94
C LEU A 78 -20.05 -8.74 -36.58
N LYS A 79 -20.69 -7.94 -37.46
CA LYS A 79 -21.89 -8.34 -38.20
C LYS A 79 -21.59 -9.53 -39.13
N SER A 80 -20.44 -9.56 -39.80
CA SER A 80 -20.02 -10.68 -40.66
C SER A 80 -19.80 -11.98 -39.87
N GLN A 81 -19.42 -11.88 -38.59
CA GLN A 81 -19.25 -13.00 -37.66
C GLN A 81 -20.55 -13.40 -36.93
N GLN A 82 -21.71 -12.85 -37.32
CA GLN A 82 -23.00 -13.02 -36.64
C GLN A 82 -23.02 -12.56 -35.17
N LYS A 83 -22.05 -11.74 -34.74
CA LYS A 83 -21.99 -11.10 -33.41
C LYS A 83 -22.83 -9.82 -33.38
N LEU A 84 -24.14 -9.97 -33.62
CA LEU A 84 -25.07 -8.83 -33.81
C LEU A 84 -25.26 -7.99 -32.55
N LEU A 85 -25.29 -8.63 -31.38
CA LEU A 85 -25.45 -7.95 -30.09
C LEU A 85 -24.23 -7.08 -29.77
N GLU A 86 -23.03 -7.62 -29.97
CA GLU A 86 -21.75 -6.93 -29.79
C GLU A 86 -21.63 -5.76 -30.76
N ALA A 87 -22.02 -5.95 -32.02
CA ALA A 87 -22.01 -4.89 -33.03
C ALA A 87 -22.93 -3.73 -32.64
N GLN A 88 -24.18 -4.02 -32.25
CA GLN A 88 -25.15 -3.01 -31.82
C GLN A 88 -24.66 -2.27 -30.56
N ARG A 89 -24.11 -3.01 -29.59
CA ARG A 89 -23.55 -2.44 -28.35
C ARG A 89 -22.41 -1.48 -28.65
N LEU A 90 -21.47 -1.89 -29.49
CA LEU A 90 -20.31 -1.10 -29.85
C LEU A 90 -20.71 0.18 -30.59
N GLU A 91 -21.62 0.06 -31.56
CA GLU A 91 -22.13 1.16 -32.37
C GLU A 91 -22.86 2.19 -31.51
N ALA A 92 -23.79 1.76 -30.65
CA ALA A 92 -24.53 2.65 -29.77
C ALA A 92 -23.62 3.40 -28.79
N ARG A 93 -22.68 2.69 -28.14
CA ARG A 93 -21.78 3.30 -27.17
C ARG A 93 -20.82 4.29 -27.81
N THR A 94 -20.21 3.90 -28.94
CA THR A 94 -19.21 4.74 -29.60
C THR A 94 -19.85 5.99 -30.19
N ASN A 95 -21.06 5.90 -30.77
CA ASN A 95 -21.77 7.08 -31.26
C ASN A 95 -22.10 8.08 -30.14
N TYR A 96 -22.54 7.60 -28.97
CA TYR A 96 -22.76 8.45 -27.80
C TYR A 96 -21.47 9.14 -27.34
N ASP A 97 -20.37 8.40 -27.25
CA ASP A 97 -19.07 8.98 -26.89
C ASP A 97 -18.61 10.04 -27.93
N LEU A 98 -18.84 9.80 -29.22
CA LEU A 98 -18.53 10.75 -30.30
C LEU A 98 -19.38 12.02 -30.25
N GLU A 99 -20.66 11.91 -29.90
CA GLU A 99 -21.56 13.05 -29.71
C GLU A 99 -21.08 13.92 -28.53
N MET A 100 -20.80 13.29 -27.39
CA MET A 100 -20.25 13.97 -26.22
C MET A 100 -18.92 14.67 -26.51
N LEU A 101 -18.02 14.04 -27.27
CA LEU A 101 -16.75 14.64 -27.70
C LEU A 101 -16.95 15.85 -28.61
N ARG A 102 -17.95 15.84 -29.52
CA ARG A 102 -18.25 16.99 -30.39
C ARG A 102 -18.82 18.17 -29.61
N GLU A 103 -19.74 17.91 -28.68
CA GLU A 103 -20.45 18.97 -27.95
C GLU A 103 -19.62 19.58 -26.82
N THR A 104 -18.93 18.74 -26.05
CA THR A 104 -18.27 19.16 -24.80
C THR A 104 -16.76 19.05 -24.83
N GLY A 105 -16.18 18.44 -25.87
CA GLY A 105 -14.75 18.13 -25.91
C GLY A 105 -14.33 17.01 -24.95
N TYR A 106 -15.29 16.32 -24.31
CA TYR A 106 -15.04 15.31 -23.29
C TYR A 106 -16.11 14.22 -23.32
N CYS A 107 -15.73 13.00 -22.92
CA CYS A 107 -16.67 11.92 -22.64
C CYS A 107 -16.15 11.07 -21.47
N THR A 108 -17.06 10.35 -20.82
CA THR A 108 -16.66 9.44 -19.73
C THR A 108 -15.87 8.26 -20.31
N GLY A 109 -14.63 8.09 -19.86
CA GLY A 109 -13.75 7.06 -20.40
C GLY A 109 -12.99 7.50 -21.65
N VAL A 110 -12.75 8.81 -21.81
CA VAL A 110 -12.00 9.40 -22.94
C VAL A 110 -10.62 8.79 -23.15
N GLU A 111 -10.00 8.23 -22.10
CA GLU A 111 -8.69 7.56 -22.16
C GLU A 111 -8.69 6.36 -23.12
N ASN A 112 -9.85 5.72 -23.34
CA ASN A 112 -9.99 4.61 -24.29
C ASN A 112 -9.78 5.06 -25.75
N TYR A 113 -9.83 6.36 -26.02
CA TYR A 113 -9.56 6.97 -27.32
C TYR A 113 -8.20 7.67 -27.38
N SER A 114 -7.35 7.52 -26.34
CA SER A 114 -6.07 8.24 -26.22
C SER A 114 -5.15 8.12 -27.45
N ARG A 115 -5.06 6.96 -28.10
CA ARG A 115 -4.29 6.81 -29.34
C ARG A 115 -4.85 7.66 -30.48
N HIS A 116 -6.17 7.67 -30.68
CA HIS A 116 -6.81 8.52 -31.68
C HIS A 116 -6.63 10.01 -31.38
N LEU A 117 -6.80 10.41 -30.12
CA LEU A 117 -6.63 11.78 -29.67
C LEU A 117 -5.19 12.30 -29.86
N THR A 118 -4.22 11.39 -29.78
CA THR A 118 -2.81 11.68 -30.04
C THR A 118 -2.38 11.47 -31.49
N GLN A 119 -3.28 10.99 -32.36
CA GLN A 119 -3.02 10.70 -33.77
C GLN A 119 -1.79 9.81 -34.00
N ARG A 120 -1.58 8.82 -33.13
CA ARG A 120 -0.44 7.90 -33.20
C ARG A 120 -0.81 6.59 -33.91
N PRO A 121 0.15 5.92 -34.56
CA PRO A 121 -0.08 4.61 -35.16
C PRO A 121 -0.58 3.57 -34.14
N PRO A 122 -1.40 2.58 -34.55
CA PRO A 122 -1.76 1.43 -33.71
C PRO A 122 -0.52 0.71 -33.14
N GLY A 123 -0.59 0.27 -31.89
CA GLY A 123 0.50 -0.40 -31.18
C GLY A 123 1.55 0.53 -30.56
N SER A 124 1.51 1.84 -30.85
CA SER A 124 2.49 2.81 -30.30
C SER A 124 2.57 2.76 -28.78
N PRO A 125 3.77 2.84 -28.17
CA PRO A 125 3.93 2.84 -26.72
C PRO A 125 3.19 4.03 -26.11
N PRO A 126 2.48 3.91 -24.98
CA PRO A 126 1.83 5.04 -24.31
C PRO A 126 2.87 6.10 -23.88
N TRP A 127 2.46 7.37 -23.80
CA TRP A 127 3.21 8.36 -23.03
C TRP A 127 2.96 8.11 -21.54
N THR A 128 4.01 8.13 -20.74
CA THR A 128 4.02 7.86 -19.30
C THR A 128 4.72 8.97 -18.54
N LEU A 129 4.77 8.86 -17.21
CA LEU A 129 5.55 9.77 -16.39
C LEU A 129 7.04 9.76 -16.74
N ILE A 130 7.58 8.63 -17.22
CA ILE A 130 9.01 8.51 -17.55
C ILE A 130 9.37 9.46 -18.70
N ASP A 131 8.46 9.69 -19.63
CA ASP A 131 8.67 10.59 -20.77
C ASP A 131 8.69 12.08 -20.39
N TYR A 132 8.32 12.43 -19.15
CA TYR A 132 8.46 13.79 -18.62
C TYR A 132 9.83 14.04 -18.01
N PHE A 133 10.59 12.98 -17.72
CA PHE A 133 11.95 13.11 -17.22
C PHE A 133 12.92 13.38 -18.38
N PRO A 134 14.03 14.11 -18.11
CA PRO A 134 15.17 14.13 -19.03
C PRO A 134 15.70 12.72 -19.29
N ASP A 135 16.35 12.52 -20.45
CA ASP A 135 16.90 11.23 -20.87
C ASP A 135 17.92 10.64 -19.86
N ASP A 136 18.55 11.48 -19.03
CA ASP A 136 19.59 11.11 -18.09
C ASP A 136 19.09 10.85 -16.65
N PHE A 137 17.79 10.62 -16.46
CA PHE A 137 17.22 10.38 -15.14
C PHE A 137 17.75 9.11 -14.44
N LEU A 138 17.60 9.10 -13.11
CA LEU A 138 17.90 7.96 -12.25
C LEU A 138 16.61 7.29 -11.78
N LEU A 139 16.48 5.98 -12.05
CA LEU A 139 15.42 5.14 -11.53
C LEU A 139 15.87 4.47 -10.22
N ILE A 140 15.08 4.60 -9.16
CA ILE A 140 15.24 3.78 -7.95
C ILE A 140 14.03 2.87 -7.84
N VAL A 141 14.28 1.55 -7.82
CA VAL A 141 13.23 0.54 -7.72
C VAL A 141 13.26 -0.06 -6.33
N ASP A 142 12.33 0.38 -5.48
CA ASP A 142 12.18 -0.17 -4.14
C ASP A 142 11.52 -1.55 -4.14
N GLU A 143 11.92 -2.39 -3.19
CA GLU A 143 11.55 -3.80 -3.09
C GLU A 143 11.55 -4.51 -4.46
N SER A 144 12.66 -4.37 -5.19
CA SER A 144 12.75 -4.69 -6.63
C SER A 144 12.26 -6.08 -7.01
N HIS A 145 12.49 -7.06 -6.13
CA HIS A 145 12.08 -8.45 -6.32
C HIS A 145 10.56 -8.64 -6.40
N MET A 146 9.77 -7.68 -5.89
CA MET A 146 8.31 -7.61 -6.05
C MET A 146 7.91 -6.61 -7.13
N THR A 147 8.56 -5.45 -7.16
CA THR A 147 8.20 -4.34 -8.05
C THR A 147 8.45 -4.67 -9.53
N ILE A 148 9.56 -5.35 -9.86
CA ILE A 148 9.88 -5.74 -11.23
C ILE A 148 8.86 -6.75 -11.81
N PRO A 149 8.53 -7.86 -11.11
CA PRO A 149 7.44 -8.74 -11.55
C PRO A 149 6.10 -8.02 -11.68
N GLN A 150 5.79 -7.08 -10.78
CA GLN A 150 4.56 -6.30 -10.85
C GLN A 150 4.51 -5.46 -12.13
N VAL A 151 5.54 -4.66 -12.41
CA VAL A 151 5.66 -3.83 -13.63
C VAL A 151 5.50 -4.70 -14.88
N ARG A 152 6.16 -5.87 -14.92
CA ARG A 152 6.03 -6.83 -16.03
C ARG A 152 4.60 -7.35 -16.20
N GLY A 153 3.89 -7.61 -15.10
CA GLY A 153 2.53 -8.15 -15.10
C GLY A 153 1.45 -7.16 -15.55
N MET A 154 1.68 -5.84 -15.38
CA MET A 154 0.68 -4.80 -15.65
C MET A 154 0.14 -4.85 -17.09
N TYR A 155 1.02 -5.00 -18.09
CA TYR A 155 0.64 -5.07 -19.50
C TYR A 155 -0.27 -6.27 -19.80
N HIS A 156 0.11 -7.45 -19.35
CA HIS A 156 -0.65 -8.67 -19.63
C HIS A 156 -2.00 -8.69 -18.92
N GLY A 157 -2.05 -8.20 -17.67
CA GLY A 157 -3.29 -8.06 -16.92
C GLY A 157 -4.27 -7.09 -17.56
N ASP A 158 -3.79 -5.90 -17.96
CA ASP A 158 -4.63 -4.91 -18.64
C ASP A 158 -5.12 -5.41 -19.99
N ARG A 159 -4.22 -6.00 -20.79
CA ARG A 159 -4.54 -6.54 -22.11
C ARG A 159 -5.58 -7.64 -22.05
N SER A 160 -5.43 -8.64 -21.17
CA SER A 160 -6.40 -9.73 -21.02
C SER A 160 -7.80 -9.21 -20.68
N ARG A 161 -7.89 -8.24 -19.75
CA ARG A 161 -9.17 -7.60 -19.40
C ARG A 161 -9.79 -6.85 -20.59
N LYS A 162 -8.98 -6.09 -21.33
CA LYS A 162 -9.46 -5.27 -22.43
C LYS A 162 -9.82 -6.09 -23.67
N GLU A 163 -9.11 -7.17 -23.95
CA GLU A 163 -9.44 -8.10 -25.04
C GLU A 163 -10.87 -8.65 -24.87
N VAL A 164 -11.27 -9.02 -23.65
CA VAL A 164 -12.65 -9.46 -23.35
C VAL A 164 -13.66 -8.34 -23.61
N LEU A 165 -13.36 -7.09 -23.24
CA LEU A 165 -14.23 -5.95 -23.53
C LEU A 165 -14.38 -5.69 -25.03
N VAL A 166 -13.30 -5.82 -25.81
CA VAL A 166 -13.30 -5.66 -27.26
C VAL A 166 -14.02 -6.81 -27.96
N GLU A 167 -13.85 -8.04 -27.46
CA GLU A 167 -14.53 -9.24 -27.97
C GLU A 167 -16.04 -9.12 -27.82
N HIS A 168 -16.51 -8.64 -26.68
CA HIS A 168 -17.93 -8.44 -26.39
C HIS A 168 -18.46 -7.07 -26.81
N GLY A 169 -17.76 -6.32 -27.67
CA GLY A 169 -18.27 -5.07 -28.25
C GLY A 169 -18.50 -3.93 -27.24
N PHE A 170 -17.83 -3.95 -26.09
CA PHE A 170 -17.86 -2.83 -25.14
C PHE A 170 -16.89 -1.71 -25.51
N ARG A 171 -15.80 -2.02 -26.22
CA ARG A 171 -14.75 -1.07 -26.62
C ARG A 171 -14.24 -1.37 -28.03
N LEU A 172 -13.71 -0.36 -28.70
CA LEU A 172 -13.00 -0.50 -29.97
C LEU A 172 -11.64 -1.21 -29.77
N PRO A 173 -11.07 -1.85 -30.80
CA PRO A 173 -9.74 -2.44 -30.74
C PRO A 173 -8.66 -1.45 -30.28
N SER A 174 -8.75 -0.19 -30.69
CA SER A 174 -7.88 0.90 -30.25
C SER A 174 -7.83 1.15 -28.75
N ALA A 175 -8.81 0.69 -27.98
CA ALA A 175 -8.76 0.77 -26.52
C ALA A 175 -7.62 -0.06 -25.91
N LEU A 176 -7.08 -1.04 -26.65
CA LEU A 176 -5.88 -1.80 -26.29
C LEU A 176 -4.59 -0.97 -26.37
N ASP A 177 -4.59 0.11 -27.16
CA ASP A 177 -3.45 1.03 -27.27
C ASP A 177 -3.40 2.03 -26.12
N ASN A 178 -4.51 2.21 -25.39
CA ASN A 178 -4.47 2.76 -24.05
C ASN A 178 -4.02 1.65 -23.10
N ARG A 179 -2.78 1.66 -22.63
CA ARG A 179 -2.26 0.53 -21.83
C ARG A 179 -1.06 1.00 -21.02
N PRO A 180 -0.60 0.24 -20.01
CA PRO A 180 0.74 0.43 -19.47
C PRO A 180 1.80 0.01 -20.50
N LEU A 181 3.05 0.41 -20.24
CA LEU A 181 4.21 -0.08 -20.99
C LEU A 181 4.30 -1.60 -20.83
N ASN A 182 4.66 -2.29 -21.92
CA ASN A 182 5.17 -3.65 -21.78
C ASN A 182 6.58 -3.60 -21.18
N PHE A 183 7.08 -4.75 -20.73
CA PHE A 183 8.36 -4.77 -20.01
C PHE A 183 9.55 -4.34 -20.88
N ALA A 184 9.57 -4.70 -22.16
CA ALA A 184 10.64 -4.29 -23.08
C ALA A 184 10.63 -2.79 -23.36
N GLU A 185 9.44 -2.18 -23.49
CA GLU A 185 9.28 -0.73 -23.58
C GLU A 185 9.80 -0.06 -22.31
N PHE A 186 9.39 -0.53 -21.13
CA PHE A 186 9.90 -0.03 -19.84
C PHE A 186 11.43 -0.11 -19.76
N GLU A 187 12.03 -1.24 -20.13
CA GLU A 187 13.49 -1.40 -20.16
C GLU A 187 14.18 -0.42 -21.10
N SER A 188 13.56 -0.12 -22.26
CA SER A 188 14.13 0.82 -23.22
C SER A 188 14.19 2.26 -22.71
N HIS A 189 13.39 2.61 -21.70
CA HIS A 189 13.45 3.91 -21.04
C HIS A 189 14.48 3.98 -19.91
N ILE A 190 15.06 2.86 -19.47
CA ILE A 190 15.99 2.87 -18.33
C ILE A 190 17.36 3.38 -18.77
N ASN A 191 17.74 4.57 -18.33
CA ASN A 191 19.12 5.06 -18.43
C ASN A 191 20.01 4.49 -17.32
N GLN A 192 19.71 4.85 -16.07
CA GLN A 192 20.37 4.31 -14.88
C GLN A 192 19.34 3.82 -13.88
N ALA A 193 19.57 2.65 -13.28
CA ALA A 193 18.70 2.09 -12.27
C ALA A 193 19.48 1.60 -11.04
N ILE A 194 18.91 1.84 -9.85
CA ILE A 194 19.30 1.23 -8.59
C ILE A 194 18.14 0.35 -8.13
N TYR A 195 18.37 -0.96 -8.05
CA TYR A 195 17.42 -1.92 -7.51
C TYR A 195 17.69 -2.11 -6.02
N THR A 196 16.75 -1.73 -5.16
CA THR A 196 16.87 -1.91 -3.71
C THR A 196 16.03 -3.09 -3.25
N SER A 197 16.68 -4.11 -2.70
CA SER A 197 16.01 -5.31 -2.18
C SER A 197 16.93 -6.07 -1.23
N ALA A 198 16.38 -6.59 -0.13
CA ALA A 198 17.09 -7.53 0.74
C ALA A 198 17.27 -8.92 0.09
N THR A 199 16.47 -9.21 -0.93
CA THR A 199 16.41 -10.48 -1.66
C THR A 199 16.25 -10.20 -3.16
N PRO A 200 17.28 -9.67 -3.86
CA PRO A 200 17.17 -9.34 -5.28
C PRO A 200 16.77 -10.56 -6.11
N GLY A 201 15.91 -10.35 -7.11
CA GLY A 201 15.47 -11.39 -8.02
C GLY A 201 16.48 -11.70 -9.14
N PRO A 202 16.16 -12.69 -10.01
CA PRO A 202 17.03 -13.06 -11.13
C PRO A 202 17.24 -11.93 -12.14
N TYR A 203 16.25 -11.04 -12.30
CA TYR A 203 16.36 -9.92 -13.24
C TYR A 203 17.45 -8.95 -12.78
N GLU A 204 17.43 -8.60 -11.50
CA GLU A 204 18.36 -7.66 -10.90
C GLU A 204 19.80 -8.21 -10.95
N TYR A 205 20.00 -9.48 -10.59
CA TYR A 205 21.32 -10.12 -10.70
C TYR A 205 21.83 -10.20 -12.15
N GLY A 206 20.92 -10.43 -13.12
CA GLY A 206 21.29 -10.51 -14.54
C GLY A 206 21.68 -9.17 -15.17
N HIS A 207 21.19 -8.04 -14.62
CA HIS A 207 21.37 -6.71 -15.21
C HIS A 207 22.29 -5.80 -14.38
N SER A 208 22.56 -6.13 -13.12
CA SER A 208 23.41 -5.31 -12.25
C SER A 208 24.88 -5.50 -12.59
N ARG A 209 25.58 -4.40 -12.88
CA ARG A 209 27.06 -4.39 -13.05
C ARG A 209 27.79 -4.54 -11.72
N GLN A 210 27.20 -4.06 -10.64
CA GLN A 210 27.76 -4.08 -9.31
C GLN A 210 26.64 -4.38 -8.31
N VAL A 211 26.91 -5.32 -7.41
CA VAL A 211 26.05 -5.58 -6.25
C VAL A 211 26.68 -4.86 -5.06
N VAL A 212 25.97 -3.91 -4.48
CA VAL A 212 26.38 -3.19 -3.28
C VAL A 212 25.66 -3.82 -2.09
N GLU A 213 26.43 -4.44 -1.21
CA GLU A 213 25.89 -5.05 0.01
C GLU A 213 25.87 -4.04 1.16
N GLN A 214 24.70 -3.89 1.80
CA GLN A 214 24.53 -3.06 3.00
C GLN A 214 23.80 -3.86 4.08
N VAL A 215 24.58 -4.51 4.96
CA VAL A 215 24.06 -5.40 6.03
C VAL A 215 24.20 -4.81 7.43
N ILE A 216 25.06 -3.81 7.62
CA ILE A 216 25.29 -3.19 8.94
C ILE A 216 24.15 -2.22 9.26
N ARG A 217 23.48 -2.44 10.39
CA ARG A 217 22.44 -1.54 10.89
C ARG A 217 23.07 -0.43 11.76
N PRO A 218 22.62 0.83 11.65
CA PRO A 218 23.15 1.92 12.47
C PRO A 218 23.06 1.68 13.99
N THR A 219 22.08 0.90 14.44
CA THR A 219 21.88 0.58 15.87
C THR A 219 22.59 -0.68 16.34
N GLY A 220 23.39 -1.32 15.47
CA GLY A 220 24.04 -2.59 15.77
C GLY A 220 23.10 -3.80 15.89
N LEU A 221 21.82 -3.65 15.54
CA LEU A 221 20.88 -4.78 15.55
C LEU A 221 21.32 -5.90 14.61
N LEU A 222 21.20 -7.13 15.09
CA LEU A 222 21.64 -8.33 14.39
C LEU A 222 20.47 -8.97 13.63
N ASP A 223 20.79 -9.69 12.56
CA ASP A 223 19.89 -10.66 11.95
C ASP A 223 19.51 -11.72 13.00
N PRO A 224 18.26 -12.20 12.98
CA PRO A 224 17.73 -13.03 14.07
C PRO A 224 18.40 -14.41 14.09
N THR A 225 18.38 -15.05 15.25
CA THR A 225 18.78 -16.46 15.35
C THR A 225 17.66 -17.36 14.84
N VAL A 226 18.01 -18.49 14.22
CA VAL A 226 17.03 -19.42 13.64
C VAL A 226 17.15 -20.80 14.28
N GLU A 227 16.02 -21.33 14.74
CA GLU A 227 15.89 -22.69 15.27
C GLU A 227 14.90 -23.50 14.43
N ILE A 228 15.22 -24.77 14.16
CA ILE A 228 14.31 -25.70 13.48
C ILE A 228 13.77 -26.70 14.50
N ARG A 229 12.44 -26.87 14.52
CA ARG A 229 11.75 -27.81 15.40
C ARG A 229 10.85 -28.76 14.61
N PRO A 230 10.67 -30.02 15.06
CA PRO A 230 9.77 -30.97 14.40
C PRO A 230 8.32 -30.48 14.37
N THR A 231 7.54 -30.95 13.40
CA THR A 231 6.10 -30.60 13.32
C THR A 231 5.28 -31.28 14.41
N LYS A 232 5.77 -32.41 14.93
CA LYS A 232 5.11 -33.15 16.02
C LYS A 232 5.11 -32.33 17.32
N GLY A 233 3.92 -31.97 17.79
CA GLY A 233 3.75 -31.15 19.00
C GLY A 233 4.00 -29.65 18.78
N GLN A 234 4.06 -29.20 17.52
CA GLN A 234 4.40 -27.80 17.18
C GLN A 234 3.47 -26.77 17.84
N ILE A 235 2.19 -27.08 18.02
CA ILE A 235 1.22 -26.13 18.60
C ILE A 235 1.46 -25.96 20.10
N ASP A 236 1.73 -27.04 20.82
CA ASP A 236 2.04 -27.00 22.26
C ASP A 236 3.34 -26.23 22.51
N ASP A 237 4.36 -26.52 21.70
CA ASP A 237 5.63 -25.82 21.74
C ASP A 237 5.46 -24.31 21.43
N LEU A 238 4.73 -23.99 20.36
CA LEU A 238 4.45 -22.61 19.96
C LEU A 238 3.73 -21.84 21.08
N MET A 239 2.75 -22.45 21.75
CA MET A 239 2.07 -21.84 22.89
C MET A 239 3.03 -21.52 24.04
N GLU A 240 3.96 -22.43 24.36
CA GLU A 240 4.97 -22.20 25.38
C GLU A 240 5.88 -21.03 25.00
N GLN A 241 6.34 -21.00 23.75
CA GLN A 241 7.18 -19.89 23.26
C GLN A 241 6.43 -18.56 23.28
N ILE A 242 5.15 -18.54 22.87
CA ILE A 242 4.31 -17.35 22.93
C ILE A 242 4.18 -16.85 24.37
N ARG A 243 3.85 -17.73 25.33
CA ARG A 243 3.70 -17.33 26.74
C ARG A 243 4.98 -16.70 27.29
N ARG A 244 6.16 -17.28 27.00
CA ARG A 244 7.45 -16.70 27.39
C ARG A 244 7.66 -15.28 26.86
N ARG A 245 7.20 -15.00 25.63
CA ARG A 245 7.29 -13.66 25.01
C ARG A 245 6.29 -12.68 25.63
N VAL A 246 5.06 -13.13 25.86
CA VAL A 246 4.01 -12.35 26.53
C VAL A 246 4.45 -11.93 27.93
N ASP A 247 5.06 -12.84 28.70
CA ASP A 247 5.56 -12.58 30.06
C ASP A 247 6.65 -11.49 30.10
N CYS A 248 7.42 -11.35 29.00
CA CYS A 248 8.43 -10.31 28.83
C CYS A 248 7.90 -9.03 28.17
N GLY A 249 6.59 -8.97 27.87
CA GLY A 249 5.96 -7.83 27.21
C GLY A 249 6.32 -7.69 25.73
N GLU A 250 6.80 -8.76 25.09
CA GLU A 250 7.18 -8.81 23.67
C GLU A 250 6.02 -9.32 22.79
N ARG A 251 6.19 -9.29 21.47
CA ARG A 251 5.16 -9.70 20.49
C ARG A 251 5.61 -10.84 19.59
N VAL A 252 4.63 -11.59 19.09
CA VAL A 252 4.86 -12.76 18.23
C VAL A 252 4.12 -12.63 16.91
N LEU A 253 4.80 -12.97 15.82
CA LEU A 253 4.17 -13.18 14.52
C LEU A 253 4.18 -14.67 14.19
N VAL A 254 3.06 -15.19 13.70
CA VAL A 254 2.95 -16.58 13.26
C VAL A 254 2.52 -16.60 11.80
N THR A 255 3.29 -17.28 10.95
CA THR A 255 2.94 -17.50 9.54
C THR A 255 2.50 -18.93 9.29
N THR A 256 1.32 -19.12 8.70
CA THR A 256 0.78 -20.41 8.26
C THR A 256 0.73 -20.48 6.72
N LEU A 257 0.24 -21.59 6.16
CA LEU A 257 0.09 -21.75 4.71
C LEU A 257 -1.31 -21.44 4.18
N THR A 258 -2.34 -21.61 5.01
CA THR A 258 -3.74 -21.52 4.57
C THR A 258 -4.56 -20.62 5.48
N LYS A 259 -5.59 -19.98 4.91
CA LYS A 259 -6.55 -19.14 5.66
C LYS A 259 -7.17 -19.92 6.80
N ARG A 260 -7.64 -21.13 6.51
CA ARG A 260 -8.25 -22.02 7.49
C ARG A 260 -7.32 -22.31 8.67
N MET A 261 -6.05 -22.66 8.43
CA MET A 261 -5.10 -22.91 9.52
C MET A 261 -4.80 -21.65 10.34
N ALA A 262 -4.74 -20.49 9.70
CA ALA A 262 -4.54 -19.23 10.42
C ALA A 262 -5.74 -18.88 11.31
N GLU A 263 -6.96 -19.10 10.81
CA GLU A 263 -8.22 -18.90 11.56
C GLU A 263 -8.31 -19.88 12.73
N GLU A 264 -8.17 -21.18 12.48
CA GLU A 264 -8.22 -22.23 13.51
C GLU A 264 -7.15 -22.00 14.60
N LEU A 265 -5.93 -21.59 14.22
CA LEU A 265 -4.88 -21.29 15.17
C LEU A 265 -5.18 -20.03 15.99
N ALA A 266 -5.69 -18.97 15.36
CA ALA A 266 -6.05 -17.76 16.07
C ALA A 266 -7.20 -18.01 17.06
N ASP A 267 -8.19 -18.82 16.67
CA ASP A 267 -9.28 -19.25 17.55
C ASP A 267 -8.76 -20.04 18.75
N TYR A 268 -7.91 -21.04 18.48
CA TYR A 268 -7.30 -21.85 19.52
C TYR A 268 -6.48 -21.02 20.52
N LEU A 269 -5.65 -20.09 20.04
CA LEU A 269 -4.87 -19.20 20.91
C LEU A 269 -5.77 -18.29 21.76
N ARG A 270 -6.90 -17.81 21.20
CA ARG A 270 -7.89 -17.02 21.96
C ARG A 270 -8.59 -17.84 23.04
N GLU A 271 -8.98 -19.08 22.74
CA GLU A 271 -9.56 -19.99 23.73
C GLU A 271 -8.60 -20.30 24.89
N MET A 272 -7.29 -20.33 24.61
CA MET A 272 -6.24 -20.50 25.61
C MET A 272 -5.87 -19.19 26.35
N GLY A 273 -6.61 -18.10 26.11
CA GLY A 273 -6.45 -16.83 26.82
C GLY A 273 -5.37 -15.90 26.28
N ILE A 274 -4.81 -16.17 25.08
CA ILE A 274 -3.78 -15.34 24.46
C ILE A 274 -4.45 -14.29 23.57
N LYS A 275 -4.10 -13.01 23.75
CA LYS A 275 -4.64 -11.91 22.93
C LYS A 275 -4.12 -12.00 21.50
N THR A 276 -4.92 -12.61 20.64
CA THR A 276 -4.52 -12.97 19.27
C THR A 276 -5.44 -12.33 18.25
N HIS A 277 -4.86 -11.84 17.15
CA HIS A 277 -5.61 -11.40 15.98
C HIS A 277 -5.18 -12.17 14.73
N TYR A 278 -6.15 -12.46 13.86
CA TYR A 278 -5.92 -13.08 12.56
C TYR A 278 -5.84 -12.01 11.45
N LEU A 279 -4.87 -12.14 10.54
CA LEU A 279 -4.67 -11.21 9.44
C LEU A 279 -4.74 -11.95 8.09
N HIS A 280 -5.82 -11.68 7.34
CA HIS A 280 -6.06 -12.27 6.02
C HIS A 280 -5.87 -11.29 4.86
N SER A 281 -5.82 -11.83 3.64
CA SER A 281 -5.55 -11.08 2.40
C SER A 281 -6.67 -10.13 1.96
N GLU A 282 -7.86 -10.23 2.55
CA GLU A 282 -9.03 -9.39 2.21
C GLU A 282 -9.23 -8.24 3.22
N VAL A 283 -8.42 -8.19 4.28
CA VAL A 283 -8.38 -7.05 5.19
C VAL A 283 -7.93 -5.82 4.40
N HIS A 284 -8.74 -4.76 4.44
CA HIS A 284 -8.41 -3.51 3.77
C HIS A 284 -7.12 -2.90 4.35
N THR A 285 -6.35 -2.18 3.54
CA THR A 285 -5.04 -1.62 3.95
C THR A 285 -5.12 -0.80 5.24
N LEU A 286 -6.20 -0.04 5.44
CA LEU A 286 -6.40 0.77 6.65
C LEU A 286 -6.61 -0.09 7.90
N GLU A 287 -7.40 -1.16 7.80
CA GLU A 287 -7.66 -2.08 8.91
C GLU A 287 -6.40 -2.88 9.26
N ARG A 288 -5.59 -3.25 8.26
CA ARG A 288 -4.28 -3.89 8.48
C ARG A 288 -3.35 -2.99 9.31
N VAL A 289 -3.30 -1.70 9.01
CA VAL A 289 -2.49 -0.72 9.77
C VAL A 289 -2.99 -0.60 11.21
N GLU A 290 -4.31 -0.62 11.42
CA GLU A 290 -4.91 -0.58 12.76
C GLU A 290 -4.55 -1.81 13.60
N ILE A 291 -4.70 -3.02 13.05
CA ILE A 291 -4.33 -4.27 13.74
C ILE A 291 -2.86 -4.28 14.14
N LEU A 292 -1.97 -3.89 13.21
CA LEU A 292 -0.53 -3.86 13.49
C LEU A 292 -0.17 -2.76 14.50
N ARG A 293 -0.90 -1.64 14.54
CA ARG A 293 -0.76 -0.62 15.58
C ARG A 293 -1.22 -1.15 16.95
N GLU A 294 -2.33 -1.87 16.99
CA GLU A 294 -2.85 -2.51 18.20
C GLU A 294 -1.92 -3.58 18.76
N LEU A 295 -1.23 -4.33 17.89
CA LEU A 295 -0.13 -5.22 18.27
C LEU A 295 0.99 -4.46 18.99
N ARG A 296 1.42 -3.30 18.45
CA ARG A 296 2.44 -2.46 19.10
C ARG A 296 1.99 -1.95 20.47
N PHE A 297 0.72 -1.56 20.61
CA PHE A 297 0.14 -1.12 21.88
C PHE A 297 -0.09 -2.24 22.90
N GLY A 298 0.04 -3.51 22.52
CA GLY A 298 -0.21 -4.64 23.42
C GLY A 298 -1.70 -4.94 23.64
N VAL A 299 -2.56 -4.43 22.75
CA VAL A 299 -3.95 -4.89 22.65
C VAL A 299 -3.95 -6.36 22.21
N TYR A 300 -3.09 -6.67 21.24
CA TYR A 300 -2.76 -8.04 20.86
C TYR A 300 -1.30 -8.33 21.22
N ASP A 301 -1.05 -9.58 21.58
CA ASP A 301 0.29 -10.10 21.82
C ASP A 301 0.79 -10.94 20.62
N VAL A 302 -0.15 -11.52 19.86
CA VAL A 302 0.13 -12.40 18.71
C VAL A 302 -0.67 -12.00 17.49
N VAL A 303 -0.02 -11.97 16.32
CA VAL A 303 -0.71 -11.92 15.02
C VAL A 303 -0.42 -13.17 14.21
N VAL A 304 -1.49 -13.84 13.78
CA VAL A 304 -1.43 -15.01 12.90
C VAL A 304 -1.83 -14.60 11.49
N GLY A 305 -1.06 -15.01 10.48
CA GLY A 305 -1.43 -14.76 9.08
C GLY A 305 -0.73 -15.70 8.11
N ILE A 306 -0.99 -15.53 6.82
CA ILE A 306 -0.36 -16.34 5.77
C ILE A 306 0.83 -15.57 5.19
N ASN A 307 0.52 -14.39 4.65
CA ASN A 307 1.49 -13.48 4.08
C ASN A 307 1.48 -12.17 4.87
N LEU A 308 2.27 -12.15 5.94
CA LEU A 308 2.51 -10.95 6.73
C LEU A 308 3.45 -9.97 5.99
N LEU A 309 3.90 -10.28 4.77
CA LEU A 309 4.98 -9.58 4.05
C LEU A 309 4.56 -8.34 3.24
N ARG A 310 3.31 -7.89 3.30
CA ARG A 310 2.92 -6.64 2.60
C ARG A 310 3.19 -5.43 3.49
N GLU A 311 4.15 -4.62 3.02
CA GLU A 311 4.47 -3.21 3.31
C GLU A 311 4.49 -2.73 4.79
N GLY A 312 5.58 -2.04 5.15
CA GLY A 312 5.48 -0.73 5.80
C GLY A 312 5.30 -0.64 7.32
N LEU A 313 5.31 -1.73 8.10
CA LEU A 313 5.28 -1.60 9.56
C LEU A 313 6.53 -2.17 10.23
N ASP A 314 7.30 -1.25 10.81
CA ASP A 314 8.35 -1.50 11.79
C ASP A 314 7.71 -1.95 13.09
N LEU A 315 7.97 -3.20 13.47
CA LEU A 315 7.50 -3.78 14.72
C LEU A 315 8.71 -4.08 15.62
N PRO A 316 9.36 -3.06 16.23
CA PRO A 316 10.47 -3.29 17.13
C PRO A 316 10.08 -4.09 18.37
N GLU A 317 8.79 -4.24 18.66
CA GLU A 317 8.25 -5.03 19.77
C GLU A 317 8.17 -6.55 19.45
N VAL A 318 8.36 -6.95 18.20
CA VAL A 318 8.31 -8.37 17.78
C VAL A 318 9.66 -9.03 17.97
N SER A 319 9.76 -9.96 18.91
CA SER A 319 10.98 -10.72 19.20
C SER A 319 10.93 -12.16 18.69
N LEU A 320 9.74 -12.69 18.36
CA LEU A 320 9.57 -14.05 17.85
C LEU A 320 8.76 -14.07 16.56
N VAL A 321 9.29 -14.76 15.55
CA VAL A 321 8.53 -15.13 14.35
C VAL A 321 8.51 -16.65 14.23
N ALA A 322 7.31 -17.23 14.26
CA ALA A 322 7.10 -18.66 14.08
C ALA A 322 6.60 -18.97 12.68
N ILE A 323 7.28 -19.86 11.97
CA ILE A 323 6.95 -20.28 10.62
C ILE A 323 6.48 -21.74 10.67
N LEU A 324 5.16 -21.93 10.60
CA LEU A 324 4.58 -23.27 10.51
C LEU A 324 4.75 -23.85 9.11
N ASP A 325 4.90 -25.17 9.04
CA ASP A 325 5.06 -25.91 7.79
C ASP A 325 6.18 -25.31 6.91
N ALA A 326 7.33 -25.02 7.53
CA ALA A 326 8.45 -24.37 6.86
C ALA A 326 9.07 -25.23 5.73
N ASP A 327 8.85 -26.55 5.78
CA ASP A 327 9.33 -27.51 4.78
C ASP A 327 8.41 -27.69 3.57
N LYS A 328 7.25 -27.02 3.52
CA LYS A 328 6.34 -27.07 2.38
C LYS A 328 6.73 -26.03 1.35
N GLU A 329 7.58 -26.43 0.41
CA GLU A 329 8.04 -25.55 -0.67
C GLU A 329 6.86 -24.96 -1.48
N GLY A 330 7.08 -23.76 -2.00
CA GLY A 330 6.09 -22.98 -2.72
C GLY A 330 6.39 -21.50 -2.56
N PHE A 331 5.49 -20.65 -3.07
CA PHE A 331 5.68 -19.19 -3.04
C PHE A 331 5.97 -18.66 -1.62
N LEU A 332 5.19 -19.10 -0.63
CA LEU A 332 5.26 -18.65 0.77
C LEU A 332 6.46 -19.20 1.56
N ARG A 333 7.17 -20.19 1.01
CA ARG A 333 8.33 -20.86 1.64
C ARG A 333 9.52 -20.94 0.69
N SER A 334 9.57 -20.03 -0.28
CA SER A 334 10.77 -19.78 -1.07
C SER A 334 11.84 -19.16 -0.18
N ASP A 335 13.10 -19.28 -0.58
CA ASP A 335 14.23 -18.63 0.09
C ASP A 335 14.00 -17.12 0.29
N THR A 336 13.52 -16.43 -0.76
CA THR A 336 13.18 -15.00 -0.68
C THR A 336 12.09 -14.72 0.37
N ALA A 337 10.97 -15.46 0.35
CA ALA A 337 9.88 -15.29 1.31
C ALA A 337 10.31 -15.59 2.75
N LEU A 338 11.15 -16.62 2.95
CA LEU A 338 11.68 -16.96 4.27
C LEU A 338 12.59 -15.85 4.81
N ILE A 339 13.55 -15.36 4.02
CA ILE A 339 14.43 -14.25 4.41
C ILE A 339 13.60 -13.01 4.80
N GLN A 340 12.60 -12.65 4.02
CA GLN A 340 11.74 -11.52 4.34
C GLN A 340 10.91 -11.73 5.60
N THR A 341 10.40 -12.95 5.82
CA THR A 341 9.63 -13.30 7.02
C THR A 341 10.51 -13.18 8.27
N MET A 342 11.73 -13.70 8.19
CA MET A 342 12.71 -13.58 9.28
C MET A 342 13.14 -12.15 9.54
N GLY A 343 13.31 -11.36 8.48
CA GLY A 343 13.65 -9.94 8.56
C GLY A 343 12.65 -9.09 9.35
N ARG A 344 11.41 -9.57 9.58
CA ARG A 344 10.42 -8.89 10.43
C ARG A 344 10.83 -8.85 11.90
N ALA A 345 11.58 -9.85 12.38
CA ALA A 345 12.08 -9.90 13.74
C ALA A 345 13.34 -9.04 13.93
N ALA A 346 14.09 -8.74 12.85
CA ALA A 346 15.42 -8.12 12.91
C ALA A 346 15.48 -6.67 13.45
N ARG A 347 14.35 -6.17 13.97
CA ARG A 347 14.24 -4.88 14.65
C ARG A 347 14.28 -4.99 16.17
N HIS A 348 14.26 -6.21 16.70
CA HIS A 348 14.40 -6.52 18.11
C HIS A 348 15.82 -7.04 18.40
N ALA A 349 16.38 -6.74 19.58
CA ALA A 349 17.73 -7.19 19.95
C ALA A 349 17.78 -8.71 20.15
N GLU A 350 16.77 -9.25 20.82
CA GLU A 350 16.59 -10.69 21.09
C GLU A 350 15.75 -11.41 20.02
N ALA A 351 15.87 -10.96 18.76
CA ALA A 351 15.08 -11.51 17.67
C ALA A 351 15.38 -13.00 17.41
N HIS A 352 14.33 -13.80 17.38
CA HIS A 352 14.41 -15.25 17.22
C HIS A 352 13.36 -15.78 16.25
N ILE A 353 13.74 -16.77 15.43
CA ILE A 353 12.88 -17.43 14.46
C ILE A 353 12.77 -18.89 14.81
N ILE A 354 11.54 -19.42 14.81
CA ILE A 354 11.29 -20.86 14.91
C ILE A 354 10.66 -21.34 13.61
N MET A 355 11.32 -22.26 12.92
CA MET A 355 10.80 -22.95 11.75
C MET A 355 10.34 -24.35 12.15
N TYR A 356 9.03 -24.61 12.04
CA TYR A 356 8.49 -25.95 12.27
C TYR A 356 8.53 -26.75 10.97
N ALA A 357 9.38 -27.77 10.93
CA ALA A 357 9.68 -28.56 9.75
C ALA A 357 10.24 -29.94 10.14
N ASP A 358 9.93 -30.97 9.35
CA ASP A 358 10.50 -32.31 9.53
C ASP A 358 11.69 -32.55 8.58
N VAL A 359 11.76 -31.79 7.48
CA VAL A 359 12.82 -31.89 6.47
C VAL A 359 13.44 -30.52 6.19
N MET A 360 14.78 -30.45 6.18
CA MET A 360 15.51 -29.27 5.71
C MET A 360 15.43 -29.19 4.17
N THR A 361 14.63 -28.25 3.65
CA THR A 361 14.53 -28.00 2.20
C THR A 361 15.71 -27.19 1.67
N GLY A 362 15.88 -27.14 0.35
CA GLY A 362 16.89 -26.28 -0.28
C GLY A 362 16.63 -24.80 -0.03
N SER A 363 15.36 -24.38 -0.05
CA SER A 363 14.93 -23.00 0.21
C SER A 363 15.22 -22.59 1.66
N MET A 364 14.93 -23.45 2.64
CA MET A 364 15.27 -23.22 4.05
C MET A 364 16.78 -23.07 4.24
N ARG A 365 17.56 -24.00 3.69
CA ARG A 365 19.02 -23.97 3.83
C ARG A 365 19.60 -22.65 3.32
N ARG A 366 19.24 -22.22 2.10
CA ARG A 366 19.74 -20.95 1.54
C ARG A 366 19.33 -19.74 2.38
N ALA A 367 18.11 -19.72 2.92
CA ALA A 367 17.63 -18.63 3.76
C ALA A 367 18.37 -18.56 5.10
N ILE A 368 18.60 -19.71 5.75
CA ILE A 368 19.33 -19.80 7.02
C ILE A 368 20.80 -19.42 6.81
N ASP A 369 21.46 -20.03 5.82
CA ASP A 369 22.87 -19.76 5.52
C ASP A 369 23.13 -18.26 5.26
N GLU A 370 22.22 -17.58 4.54
CA GLU A 370 22.34 -16.14 4.29
C GLU A 370 22.08 -15.30 5.55
N THR A 371 21.14 -15.70 6.40
CA THR A 371 20.85 -15.03 7.68
C THR A 371 22.05 -15.14 8.63
N ASP A 372 22.63 -16.34 8.74
CA ASP A 372 23.81 -16.60 9.57
C ASP A 372 25.04 -15.86 9.05
N ARG A 373 25.24 -15.79 7.73
CA ARG A 373 26.32 -15.01 7.11
C ARG A 373 26.21 -13.52 7.46
N ARG A 374 25.03 -12.93 7.29
CA ARG A 374 24.76 -11.52 7.62
C ARG A 374 24.99 -11.25 9.09
N ARG A 375 24.46 -12.12 9.96
CA ARG A 375 24.64 -12.05 11.41
C ARG A 375 26.11 -12.07 11.79
N GLY A 376 26.91 -12.99 11.24
CA GLY A 376 28.34 -13.08 11.53
C GLY A 376 29.12 -11.81 11.15
N ILE A 377 28.79 -11.18 10.02
CA ILE A 377 29.38 -9.89 9.60
C ILE A 377 29.00 -8.78 10.58
N GLN A 378 27.73 -8.72 11.00
CA GLN A 378 27.24 -7.71 11.95
C GLN A 378 27.85 -7.87 13.34
N GLU A 379 27.97 -9.10 13.84
CA GLU A 379 28.61 -9.40 15.13
C GLU A 379 30.10 -9.01 15.13
N ALA A 380 30.82 -9.32 14.05
CA ALA A 380 32.22 -8.93 13.89
C ALA A 380 32.39 -7.41 13.88
N TYR A 381 31.56 -6.71 13.10
CA TYR A 381 31.57 -5.24 13.02
C TYR A 381 31.26 -4.60 14.39
N ASN A 382 30.22 -5.08 15.08
CA ASN A 382 29.85 -4.57 16.40
C ASN A 382 30.97 -4.76 17.42
N LYS A 383 31.62 -5.93 17.41
CA LYS A 383 32.74 -6.23 18.31
C LYS A 383 33.95 -5.33 18.04
N GLU A 384 34.27 -5.09 16.77
CA GLU A 384 35.37 -4.21 16.36
C GLU A 384 35.13 -2.75 16.77
N HIS A 385 33.88 -2.29 16.67
CA HIS A 385 33.50 -0.88 16.90
C HIS A 385 32.93 -0.61 18.30
N GLY A 386 32.83 -1.62 19.16
CA GLY A 386 32.27 -1.47 20.52
C GLY A 386 30.79 -1.10 20.54
N ILE A 387 30.01 -1.58 19.57
CA ILE A 387 28.58 -1.28 19.43
C ILE A 387 27.76 -2.35 20.15
N THR A 388 26.92 -1.94 21.10
CA THR A 388 25.93 -2.82 21.72
C THR A 388 24.60 -2.71 20.96
N PRO A 389 24.02 -3.84 20.50
CA PRO A 389 22.73 -3.83 19.81
C PRO A 389 21.65 -3.16 20.65
N ALA A 390 20.99 -2.14 20.10
CA ALA A 390 19.90 -1.45 20.77
C ALA A 390 18.65 -1.41 19.87
N GLY A 391 17.51 -1.79 20.43
CA GLY A 391 16.22 -1.64 19.76
C GLY A 391 15.90 -0.17 19.47
N ILE A 392 15.33 0.11 18.30
CA ILE A 392 14.86 1.45 17.98
C ILE A 392 13.58 1.70 18.78
N LYS A 393 13.65 2.55 19.82
CA LYS A 393 12.46 3.11 20.46
C LYS A 393 11.83 4.16 19.54
N LYS A 394 11.14 3.70 18.50
CA LYS A 394 10.36 4.59 17.65
C LYS A 394 9.12 4.97 18.46
N ALA A 395 9.04 6.24 18.86
CA ALA A 395 7.82 6.77 19.45
C ALA A 395 6.66 6.35 18.54
N VAL A 396 5.72 5.58 19.07
CA VAL A 396 4.42 5.51 18.44
C VAL A 396 3.99 6.97 18.37
N LYS A 397 3.72 7.51 17.17
CA LYS A 397 3.27 8.90 17.04
C LYS A 397 1.90 9.00 17.71
N ASP A 398 1.92 9.13 19.03
CA ASP A 398 0.81 9.48 19.88
C ASP A 398 0.71 11.00 19.78
N ILE A 399 -0.25 11.48 18.97
CA ILE A 399 -0.79 12.83 19.12
C ILE A 399 -1.39 13.01 20.53
N THR A 400 -1.62 11.89 21.23
CA THR A 400 -2.26 11.75 22.54
C THR A 400 -1.35 12.04 23.73
N ASP A 401 -0.02 11.96 23.60
CA ASP A 401 0.89 12.12 24.76
C ASP A 401 1.13 13.58 25.17
N GLN A 402 0.78 14.57 24.33
CA GLN A 402 0.78 15.98 24.75
C GLN A 402 -0.37 16.34 25.71
N LEU A 403 -1.38 15.48 25.87
CA LEU A 403 -2.58 15.79 26.67
C LEU A 403 -2.60 15.13 28.06
N ARG A 404 -1.68 14.20 28.35
CA ARG A 404 -1.63 13.53 29.66
C ARG A 404 -1.12 14.40 30.82
N ALA A 405 -0.57 15.57 30.55
CA ALA A 405 0.00 16.44 31.58
C ALA A 405 -1.02 17.33 32.33
N VAL A 406 -2.33 17.25 32.04
CA VAL A 406 -3.32 18.23 32.55
C VAL A 406 -4.56 17.62 33.23
N ALA A 407 -4.62 16.31 33.47
CA ALA A 407 -5.80 15.71 34.10
C ALA A 407 -5.73 15.74 35.64
N GLU A 408 -6.48 16.67 36.27
CA GLU A 408 -6.82 16.61 37.70
C GLU A 408 -7.76 15.43 38.01
N PRO A 409 -7.74 14.87 39.24
CA PRO A 409 -8.59 13.74 39.62
C PRO A 409 -9.94 14.20 40.16
N ARG A 410 -11.06 13.66 39.63
CA ARG A 410 -12.42 13.60 40.24
C ARG A 410 -13.36 12.83 39.29
N ALA A 411 -14.41 12.12 39.69
CA ALA A 411 -14.92 11.58 40.96
C ALA A 411 -15.94 10.49 40.56
N GLN A 412 -16.03 9.39 41.31
CA GLN A 412 -16.93 8.28 41.03
C GLN A 412 -18.41 8.69 41.16
N TYR A 413 -19.22 8.40 40.13
CA TYR A 413 -20.67 8.29 40.26
C TYR A 413 -21.10 6.84 40.03
N VAL A 414 -21.61 6.22 41.10
CA VAL A 414 -22.30 4.94 41.05
C VAL A 414 -23.76 5.21 40.71
N THR A 415 -24.28 4.59 39.65
CA THR A 415 -25.74 4.45 39.46
C THR A 415 -26.10 3.00 39.25
N THR A 416 -26.93 2.52 40.18
CA THR A 416 -27.47 1.17 40.32
C THR A 416 -28.71 0.97 39.45
N THR A 417 -28.57 0.21 38.36
CA THR A 417 -29.65 -0.56 37.73
C THR A 417 -29.04 -1.73 36.94
N PRO A 418 -29.55 -2.97 37.05
CA PRO A 418 -28.99 -4.10 36.31
C PRO A 418 -29.40 -4.01 34.83
N ILE A 419 -28.52 -3.47 34.00
CA ILE A 419 -28.66 -3.45 32.54
C ILE A 419 -28.32 -4.86 32.03
N SER A 420 -29.08 -5.39 31.06
CA SER A 420 -28.79 -6.70 30.49
C SER A 420 -27.50 -6.67 29.64
N ARG A 421 -26.75 -7.78 29.59
CA ARG A 421 -25.48 -7.87 28.81
C ARG A 421 -25.65 -7.48 27.34
N ASP A 422 -26.78 -7.81 26.73
CA ASP A 422 -27.10 -7.46 25.33
C ASP A 422 -27.30 -5.94 25.13
N GLU A 423 -27.87 -5.26 26.13
CA GLU A 423 -28.05 -3.81 26.10
C GLU A 423 -26.72 -3.07 26.29
N ILE A 424 -25.83 -3.58 27.15
CA ILE A 424 -24.47 -3.05 27.33
C ILE A 424 -23.66 -3.19 26.03
N ALA A 425 -23.73 -4.34 25.36
CA ALA A 425 -23.03 -4.55 24.08
C ALA A 425 -23.53 -3.61 22.97
N ARG A 426 -24.84 -3.36 22.89
CA ARG A 426 -25.41 -2.38 21.95
C ARG A 426 -24.99 -0.95 22.28
N LEU A 427 -24.93 -0.61 23.57
CA LEU A 427 -24.50 0.71 24.03
C LEU A 427 -23.03 0.96 23.69
N ILE A 428 -22.14 -0.02 23.95
CA ILE A 428 -20.72 0.05 23.57
C ILE A 428 -20.58 0.32 22.07
N LYS A 429 -21.30 -0.44 21.22
CA LYS A 429 -21.25 -0.25 19.77
C LYS A 429 -21.71 1.14 19.32
N SER A 430 -22.73 1.69 19.99
CA SER A 430 -23.21 3.06 19.75
C SER A 430 -22.15 4.10 20.15
N LEU A 431 -21.56 3.95 21.34
CA LEU A 431 -20.53 4.85 21.85
C LEU A 431 -19.25 4.79 21.00
N GLU A 432 -18.85 3.61 20.50
CA GLU A 432 -17.72 3.46 19.57
C GLU A 432 -17.93 4.22 18.26
N SER A 433 -19.16 4.16 17.72
CA SER A 433 -19.54 4.92 16.52
C SER A 433 -19.45 6.43 16.78
N GLN A 434 -19.95 6.89 17.93
CA GLN A 434 -19.87 8.30 18.34
C GLN A 434 -18.44 8.75 18.59
N MET A 435 -17.61 7.90 19.21
CA MET A 435 -16.19 8.16 19.45
C MET A 435 -15.44 8.31 18.12
N LYS A 436 -15.66 7.39 17.17
CA LYS A 436 -15.07 7.48 15.83
C LYS A 436 -15.52 8.73 15.09
N SER A 437 -16.78 9.12 15.22
CA SER A 437 -17.30 10.37 14.64
C SER A 437 -16.67 11.60 15.28
N ALA A 438 -16.53 11.62 16.60
CA ALA A 438 -15.88 12.72 17.33
C ALA A 438 -14.40 12.85 16.94
N ALA A 439 -13.68 11.73 16.83
CA ALA A 439 -12.29 11.72 16.37
C ALA A 439 -12.15 12.22 14.93
N LYS A 440 -13.08 11.84 14.03
CA LYS A 440 -13.11 12.32 12.65
C LYS A 440 -13.40 13.82 12.55
N ASN A 441 -14.19 14.35 13.49
CA ASN A 441 -14.52 15.78 13.59
C ASN A 441 -13.49 16.58 14.41
N LEU A 442 -12.37 15.97 14.81
CA LEU A 442 -11.34 16.59 15.66
C LEU A 442 -11.83 17.02 17.05
N GLU A 443 -12.96 16.48 17.51
CA GLU A 443 -13.52 16.66 18.85
C GLU A 443 -12.84 15.70 19.84
N PHE A 444 -11.52 15.82 20.02
CA PHE A 444 -10.70 14.84 20.73
C PHE A 444 -11.07 14.67 22.20
N GLU A 445 -11.49 15.73 22.88
CA GLU A 445 -11.95 15.67 24.28
C GLU A 445 -13.18 14.78 24.42
N LYS A 446 -14.14 14.94 23.49
CA LYS A 446 -15.36 14.12 23.45
C LYS A 446 -15.06 12.67 23.06
N ALA A 447 -14.12 12.46 22.12
CA ALA A 447 -13.66 11.12 21.80
C ALA A 447 -12.98 10.43 23.00
N ALA A 448 -12.22 11.16 23.81
CA ALA A 448 -11.60 10.64 25.02
C ALA A 448 -12.64 10.27 26.08
N LEU A 449 -13.64 11.13 26.33
CA LEU A 449 -14.74 10.83 27.25
C LEU A 449 -15.51 9.58 26.84
N LEU A 450 -15.86 9.46 25.55
CA LEU A 450 -16.55 8.29 25.01
C LEU A 450 -15.70 7.01 25.12
N ARG A 451 -14.38 7.10 24.90
CA ARG A 451 -13.44 5.99 25.08
C ARG A 451 -13.44 5.48 26.51
N ASP A 452 -13.38 6.40 27.47
CA ASP A 452 -13.31 6.07 28.89
C ASP A 452 -14.65 5.44 29.36
N GLU A 453 -15.79 5.95 28.87
CA GLU A 453 -17.12 5.36 29.10
C GLU A 453 -17.25 3.95 28.49
N ILE A 454 -16.73 3.73 27.28
CA ILE A 454 -16.66 2.40 26.66
C ILE A 454 -15.81 1.45 27.53
N PHE A 455 -14.69 1.93 28.08
CA PHE A 455 -13.80 1.13 28.90
C PHE A 455 -14.48 0.68 30.20
N GLU A 456 -15.21 1.56 30.88
CA GLU A 456 -15.99 1.23 32.08
C GLU A 456 -17.12 0.22 31.78
N LEU A 457 -17.83 0.37 30.66
CA LEU A 457 -18.87 -0.56 30.23
C LEU A 457 -18.30 -1.95 29.89
N ARG A 458 -17.12 -2.00 29.27
CA ARG A 458 -16.40 -3.26 28.98
C ARG A 458 -15.93 -3.95 30.26
N GLN A 459 -15.43 -3.21 31.25
CA GLN A 459 -15.09 -3.78 32.57
C GLN A 459 -16.32 -4.36 33.27
N THR A 460 -17.45 -3.68 33.21
CA THR A 460 -18.72 -4.15 33.79
C THR A 460 -19.18 -5.46 33.13
N LEU A 461 -19.01 -5.59 31.81
CA LEU A 461 -19.33 -6.81 31.06
C LEU A 461 -18.39 -7.99 31.37
N ALA A 462 -17.17 -7.71 31.84
CA ALA A 462 -16.18 -8.72 32.24
C ALA A 462 -16.35 -9.18 33.70
N LEU A 463 -16.97 -8.36 34.55
CA LEU A 463 -17.21 -8.62 35.98
C LEU A 463 -18.58 -9.26 36.28
N THR A 464 -19.51 -9.20 35.32
CA THR A 464 -20.79 -9.95 35.32
C THR A 464 -20.69 -11.08 34.36
#